data_AF-A0A5C7LF08-F1
#
_entry.id   AF-A0A5C7LF08-F1
#
_cell.length_a   1.000
_cell.length_b   1.000
_cell.length_c   1.000
_cell.angle_alpha   90.00
_cell.angle_beta   90.00
_cell.angle_gamma   90.00
#
_symmetry.space_group_name_H-M   'P 1'
#
loop_
_entity.id
_entity.type
_entity.pdbx_description
1 polymer ?
#
loop_
_entity_poly.entity_id
_entity_poly.type
_entity_poly.pdbx_seq_one_letter_code
_entity_poly.pdbx_strand_id
1 'polypeptide(L)'
;MEFVRSEPIKVMIYGKEYAVKKPTFAVTRDLTRKIKEHGEDKTYDVMCEYLSGLGLPKEVVEDMEAEHVLGLCEYLTPKKS
;
A
#
# COMPACT_ATOMS: atom_id res chain seq x y z
N MET A 1 9.83 7.82 -25.38
CA MET A 1 9.02 7.25 -24.28
C MET A 1 9.01 8.27 -23.16
N GLU A 2 7.93 9.04 -23.04
CA GLU A 2 7.74 9.89 -21.86
C GLU A 2 7.42 8.99 -20.67
N PHE A 3 8.38 8.82 -19.78
CA PHE A 3 8.14 8.25 -18.47
C PHE A 3 7.31 9.28 -17.71
N VAL A 4 6.00 9.10 -17.66
CA VAL A 4 5.11 9.89 -16.79
C VAL A 4 5.64 9.70 -15.37
N ARG A 5 6.39 10.70 -14.88
CA ARG A 5 6.81 10.78 -13.49
C ARG A 5 5.53 10.89 -12.67
N SER A 6 4.99 9.75 -12.23
CA SER A 6 3.84 9.74 -11.32
C SER A 6 4.28 10.48 -10.06
N GLU A 7 3.66 11.63 -9.82
CA GLU A 7 3.90 12.39 -8.61
C GLU A 7 3.59 11.50 -7.39
N PRO A 8 4.42 11.58 -6.34
CA PRO A 8 4.17 10.81 -5.13
C PRO A 8 2.84 11.24 -4.49
N ILE A 9 2.08 10.26 -4.03
CA ILE A 9 0.83 10.48 -3.31
C ILE A 9 1.20 10.87 -1.87
N LYS A 10 0.67 11.99 -1.39
CA LYS A 10 0.85 12.42 -0.01
C LYS A 10 -0.25 11.83 0.86
N VAL A 11 0.13 11.11 1.91
CA VAL A 11 -0.79 10.55 2.90
C VAL A 11 -0.45 11.10 4.28
N MET A 12 -1.47 11.40 5.09
CA MET A 12 -1.29 11.87 6.46
C MET A 12 -1.60 10.73 7.42
N ILE A 13 -0.62 10.33 8.21
CA ILE A 13 -0.73 9.23 9.17
C ILE A 13 -0.30 9.78 10.54
N TYR A 14 -1.22 9.75 11.52
CA TYR A 14 -1.00 10.26 12.88
C TYR A 14 -0.37 11.67 12.95
N GLY A 15 -0.82 12.58 12.08
CA GLY A 15 -0.33 13.97 12.02
C GLY A 15 1.01 14.16 11.32
N LYS A 16 1.59 13.10 10.73
CA LYS A 16 2.80 13.18 9.88
C LYS A 16 2.44 12.95 8.42
N GLU A 17 3.00 13.78 7.54
CA GLU A 17 2.86 13.62 6.09
C GLU A 17 3.93 12.64 5.58
N TYR A 18 3.50 11.63 4.83
CA TYR A 18 4.37 10.68 4.14
C TYR A 18 4.12 10.75 2.64
N ALA A 19 5.18 10.67 1.86
CA ALA A 19 5.12 10.59 0.42
C ALA A 19 5.25 9.13 -0.04
N VAL A 20 4.20 8.58 -0.62
CA VAL A 20 4.16 7.20 -1.12
C VAL A 20 4.14 7.18 -2.64
N LYS A 21 4.79 6.18 -3.23
CA LYS A 21 4.79 5.96 -4.67
C LYS A 21 3.40 5.50 -5.10
N LYS A 22 2.94 6.01 -6.24
CA LYS A 22 1.72 5.52 -6.87
C LYS A 22 1.93 4.03 -7.24
N PRO A 23 1.10 3.11 -6.75
CA PRO A 23 1.24 1.70 -7.07
C PRO A 23 0.95 1.48 -8.55
N THR A 24 1.75 0.60 -9.17
CA THR A 24 1.52 0.17 -10.56
C THR A 24 0.62 -1.05 -10.58
N PHE A 25 0.02 -1.32 -11.75
CA PHE A 25 -0.81 -2.51 -11.95
C PHE A 25 -0.08 -3.83 -11.61
N ALA A 26 1.24 -3.89 -11.83
CA ALA A 26 2.03 -5.06 -11.49
C ALA A 26 2.11 -5.29 -9.97
N VAL A 27 2.29 -4.21 -9.19
CA VAL A 27 2.39 -4.27 -7.73
C VAL A 27 1.04 -4.62 -7.10
N THR A 28 -0.06 -4.05 -7.60
CA THR A 28 -1.41 -4.37 -7.09
C THR A 28 -1.85 -5.79 -7.44
N ARG A 29 -1.45 -6.29 -8.62
CA ARG A 29 -1.66 -7.70 -8.98
C ARG A 29 -0.87 -8.63 -8.07
N ASP A 30 0.36 -8.28 -7.71
CA ASP A 30 1.18 -9.06 -6.79
C ASP A 30 0.56 -9.12 -5.38
N LEU A 31 0.09 -7.98 -4.86
CA LEU A 31 -0.66 -7.89 -3.61
C LEU A 31 -1.86 -8.84 -3.60
N THR A 32 -2.72 -8.75 -4.62
CA THR A 32 -3.93 -9.59 -4.74
C THR A 32 -3.59 -11.07 -4.80
N ARG A 33 -2.50 -11.42 -5.49
CA ARG A 33 -2.01 -12.80 -5.58
C ARG A 33 -1.51 -13.29 -4.22
N LYS A 34 -0.66 -12.53 -3.54
CA LYS A 34 -0.13 -12.88 -2.21
C LYS A 34 -1.24 -13.08 -1.19
N ILE A 35 -2.26 -12.22 -1.16
CA ILE A 35 -3.41 -12.37 -0.27
C ILE A 35 -4.14 -13.70 -0.55
N LYS A 36 -4.36 -14.03 -1.83
CA LYS A 36 -5.00 -15.30 -2.22
C LYS A 36 -4.16 -16.54 -1.90
N GLU A 37 -2.84 -16.45 -2.05
CA GLU A 37 -1.93 -17.58 -1.81
C GLU A 37 -1.69 -17.84 -0.32
N HIS A 38 -1.65 -16.80 0.51
CA HIS A 38 -1.31 -16.93 1.93
C HIS A 38 -2.53 -17.03 2.88
N GLY A 39 -3.73 -16.68 2.41
CA GLY A 39 -4.94 -16.72 3.23
C GLY A 39 -5.07 -15.55 4.21
N GLU A 40 -6.17 -15.52 4.96
CA GLU A 40 -6.55 -14.41 5.84
C GLU A 40 -5.51 -14.16 6.95
N ASP A 41 -4.91 -15.22 7.50
CA ASP A 41 -3.89 -15.15 8.57
C ASP A 41 -2.67 -14.28 8.26
N LYS A 42 -2.28 -14.13 6.98
CA LYS A 42 -1.12 -13.33 6.57
C LYS A 42 -1.50 -12.11 5.75
N THR A 43 -2.79 -11.80 5.68
CA THR A 43 -3.27 -10.67 4.87
C THR A 43 -2.72 -9.35 5.39
N TYR A 44 -2.64 -9.18 6.72
CA TYR A 44 -2.05 -8.00 7.34
C TYR A 44 -0.57 -7.85 6.98
N ASP A 45 0.26 -8.87 7.19
CA ASP A 45 1.68 -8.84 6.82
C ASP A 45 1.91 -8.48 5.35
N VAL A 46 1.12 -9.08 4.45
CA VAL A 46 1.20 -8.82 3.01
C VAL A 46 0.84 -7.37 2.67
N MET A 47 -0.16 -6.79 3.36
CA MET A 47 -0.52 -5.38 3.21
C MET A 47 0.57 -4.46 3.77
N CYS A 48 1.18 -4.82 4.90
CA CYS A 48 2.29 -4.07 5.49
C CYS A 48 3.52 -4.05 4.58
N GLU A 49 3.87 -5.19 3.97
CA GLU A 49 4.93 -5.29 2.95
C GLU A 49 4.61 -4.41 1.73
N TYR A 50 3.37 -4.43 1.27
CA TYR A 50 2.94 -3.64 0.12
C TYR A 50 3.09 -2.13 0.39
N LEU A 51 2.55 -1.64 1.51
CA LEU A 51 2.65 -0.24 1.93
C LEU A 51 4.09 0.20 2.13
N SER A 52 4.91 -0.67 2.72
CA SER A 52 6.35 -0.41 2.87
C SER A 52 7.06 -0.34 1.52
N GLY A 53 6.69 -1.20 0.57
CA GLY A 53 7.21 -1.17 -0.81
C GLY A 53 6.83 0.08 -1.59
N LEU A 54 5.73 0.75 -1.21
CA LEU A 54 5.35 2.05 -1.75
C LEU A 54 6.13 3.22 -1.14
N GLY A 55 6.85 3.00 -0.04
CA GLY A 55 7.71 4.01 0.60
C GLY A 55 7.27 4.43 1.99
N LEU A 56 6.28 3.77 2.59
CA LEU A 56 6.00 3.97 4.01
C LEU A 56 7.07 3.29 4.88
N PRO A 57 7.52 3.90 5.97
CA PRO A 57 8.38 3.24 6.92
C PRO A 57 7.66 2.04 7.55
N LYS A 58 8.32 0.88 7.60
CA LYS A 58 7.72 -0.34 8.15
C LYS A 58 7.23 -0.14 9.60
N GLU A 59 8.00 0.59 10.40
CA GLU A 59 7.64 0.98 11.77
C GLU A 59 6.29 1.73 11.85
N VAL A 60 5.98 2.57 10.86
CA VAL A 60 4.72 3.33 10.83
C VAL A 60 3.58 2.39 10.49
N VAL A 61 3.79 1.47 9.56
CA VAL A 61 2.73 0.56 9.11
C VAL A 61 2.46 -0.54 10.14
N GLU A 62 3.48 -1.03 10.85
CA GLU A 62 3.34 -2.02 11.91
C GLU A 62 2.68 -1.45 13.18
N ASP A 63 2.79 -0.14 13.41
CA ASP A 63 2.08 0.57 14.50
C ASP A 63 0.61 0.87 14.14
N MET A 64 0.24 0.77 12.85
CA MET A 64 -1.13 1.01 12.39
C MET A 64 -2.05 -0.18 12.66
N GLU A 65 -3.27 0.14 13.10
CA GLU A 65 -4.36 -0.82 13.21
C GLU A 65 -4.72 -1.41 11.84
N ALA A 66 -5.15 -2.68 11.83
CA ALA A 66 -5.48 -3.41 10.62
C ALA A 66 -6.54 -2.71 9.75
N GLU A 67 -7.50 -2.03 10.36
CA GLU A 67 -8.52 -1.25 9.65
C GLU A 67 -7.92 -0.07 8.86
N HIS A 68 -6.93 0.62 9.45
CA HIS A 68 -6.27 1.75 8.82
C HIS A 68 -5.35 1.27 7.69
N VAL A 69 -4.65 0.16 7.89
CA VAL A 69 -3.83 -0.48 6.85
C VAL A 69 -4.70 -0.89 5.66
N LEU A 70 -5.85 -1.50 5.91
CA LEU A 70 -6.80 -1.88 4.88
C LEU A 70 -7.32 -0.65 4.11
N GLY A 71 -7.76 0.39 4.82
CA GLY A 71 -8.24 1.63 4.22
C GLY A 71 -7.18 2.32 3.36
N LEU A 72 -5.92 2.33 3.80
CA LEU A 72 -4.81 2.88 3.02
C LEU A 72 -4.53 2.05 1.76
N CYS A 73 -4.57 0.72 1.89
CA CYS A 73 -4.42 -0.18 0.75
C CYS A 73 -5.53 0.01 -0.28
N GLU A 74 -6.79 0.17 0.15
CA GLU A 74 -7.92 0.44 -0.74
C GLU A 74 -7.83 1.82 -1.40
N TYR A 75 -7.38 2.84 -0.67
CA TYR A 75 -7.18 4.18 -1.20
C TYR A 75 -6.09 4.21 -2.27
N LEU A 76 -4.98 3.52 -2.03
CA LEU A 76 -3.83 3.48 -2.95
C LEU A 76 -4.07 2.54 -4.12
N THR A 77 -4.85 1.47 -3.93
CA THR A 77 -5.15 0.50 -4.99
C THR A 77 -6.26 1.07 -5.88
N PRO A 78 -5.97 1.41 -7.15
CA PRO A 78 -7.00 1.92 -8.04
C PRO A 78 -8.09 0.86 -8.23
N LYS A 79 -9.29 1.11 -7.68
CA LYS A 79 -10.49 0.35 -8.04
C LYS A 79 -10.73 0.59 -9.53
N LYS A 80 -10.81 -0.48 -10.32
CA LYS A 80 -11.31 -0.43 -11.70
C LYS A 80 -12.68 0.26 -11.66
N SER A 81 -12.76 1.50 -12.15
CA SER A 81 -14.00 2.04 -12.70
C SER A 81 -14.29 1.39 -14.04
#